data_AF-A0A0N7L3S1-F1
#
_entry.id   AF-A0A0N7L3S1-F1
#
_cell.length_a   1.000
_cell.length_b   1.000
_cell.length_c   1.000
_cell.angle_alpha   90.00
_cell.angle_beta   90.00
_cell.angle_gamma   90.00
#
_symmetry.space_group_name_H-M   'P 1'
#
loop_
_entity.id
_entity.type
_entity.pdbx_description
1 polymer ?
#
loop_
_entity_poly.entity_id
_entity_poly.type
_entity_poly.pdbx_seq_one_letter_code
_entity_poly.pdbx_strand_id
1 'polypeptide(L)'
;MFYENATGSSLVADKGYSGTIRVALLPENCTVNTVYDEYAGCMVLGGSVSMNSRTQYSLNWQVEGSTCQTVGLLHFALQHQLETLTGTVIQTTTPGAIVLNSATRGRMVGQVRTNPSWVFHEPEANFEIDFYPPHRPSPWIVVKTDMLRTLQRDIMSDWTGYGVNSWYFNGKSIQKYASLCLMASDPAVVGPDTLLLSFCLEKLEKLFEPILNNTLSPPLMYDTHYGGLISSSIFRTRKIYEEFGNGIYNDHHYHYGYFVVAAAMLKHLDPNWSRMPELETIIWTMMRDVVNPSRKDRYFPPFRHFSWYLAHSYSHGVTSIDNGKDEESTSEDINFYYGMTMWGKVTGKSAVEDLGSLMLRLNAHAIRSYFLLKLDNVVHPPEIVRNHVTGIFFDNQVYYNTWFLDEVYAIHGIQMIPVSPVNELARTSTFVEQEWNNILSKLPIITGRSSNISWLSLLLVNAATINPMESLRRLPNATMDDGLSLSWALYNAATRCRDHGKVNASEEGKLTIVTS
;
A
#
# COMPACT_ATOMS: atom_id res chain seq x y z
N MET A 1 -10.07 26.63 42.98
CA MET A 1 -10.49 27.45 41.82
C MET A 1 -9.25 27.86 41.05
N PHE A 2 -9.35 27.95 39.72
CA PHE A 2 -8.29 28.53 38.90
C PHE A 2 -8.53 30.04 38.76
N TYR A 3 -7.47 30.84 38.80
CA TYR A 3 -7.52 32.28 38.50
C TYR A 3 -6.55 32.61 37.39
N GLU A 4 -6.93 33.58 36.56
CA GLU A 4 -6.07 34.09 35.50
C GLU A 4 -4.89 34.87 36.10
N ASN A 5 -3.69 34.68 35.57
CA ASN A 5 -2.53 35.47 36.00
C ASN A 5 -2.61 36.90 35.43
N ALA A 6 -1.75 37.79 35.93
CA ALA A 6 -1.76 39.20 35.52
C ALA A 6 -1.48 39.43 34.01
N THR A 7 -0.93 38.44 33.29
CA THR A 7 -0.63 38.53 31.85
C THR A 7 -1.75 37.98 30.97
N GLY A 8 -2.79 37.38 31.55
CA GLY A 8 -3.89 36.77 30.81
C GLY A 8 -3.52 35.52 30.01
N SER A 9 -2.39 34.89 30.35
CA SER A 9 -1.82 33.77 29.58
C SER A 9 -1.70 32.47 30.37
N SER A 10 -2.12 32.45 31.64
CA SER A 10 -2.17 31.23 32.43
C SER A 10 -3.30 31.22 33.45
N LEU A 11 -3.77 30.00 33.76
CA LEU A 11 -4.72 29.70 34.82
C LEU A 11 -3.98 29.01 35.97
N VAL A 12 -4.03 29.60 37.16
CA VAL A 12 -3.28 29.14 38.34
C VAL A 12 -4.25 28.65 39.41
N ALA A 13 -3.99 27.48 39.99
CA ALA A 13 -4.80 26.93 41.08
C ALA A 13 -4.53 27.71 42.39
N ASP A 14 -5.59 27.95 43.17
CA ASP A 14 -5.56 28.60 44.49
C ASP A 14 -4.92 27.78 45.60
N LYS A 15 -4.76 26.47 45.41
CA LYS A 15 -4.14 25.54 46.35
C LYS A 15 -3.62 24.30 45.64
N GLY A 16 -2.90 23.46 46.38
CA GLY A 16 -2.51 22.13 45.91
C GLY A 16 -3.71 21.28 45.52
N TYR A 17 -3.62 20.60 44.37
CA TYR A 17 -4.63 19.70 43.83
C TYR A 17 -4.08 18.27 43.73
N SER A 18 -4.94 17.28 43.99
CA SER A 18 -4.65 15.86 43.76
C SER A 18 -5.85 15.21 43.08
N GLY A 19 -5.63 14.66 41.89
CA GLY A 19 -6.67 14.05 41.06
C GLY A 19 -6.36 14.16 39.57
N THR A 20 -7.33 13.81 38.74
CA THR A 20 -7.24 13.90 37.28
C THR A 20 -7.81 15.22 36.79
N ILE A 21 -7.16 15.86 35.83
CA ILE A 21 -7.70 17.00 35.06
C ILE A 21 -7.82 16.53 33.60
N ARG A 22 -8.96 16.81 32.97
CA ARG A 22 -9.21 16.54 31.55
C ARG A 22 -9.55 17.84 30.86
N VAL A 23 -9.05 17.99 29.64
CA VAL A 23 -9.31 19.14 28.78
C VAL A 23 -9.80 18.62 27.44
N ALA A 24 -10.83 19.25 26.89
CA ALA A 24 -11.38 18.90 25.58
C ALA A 24 -11.51 20.17 24.74
N LEU A 25 -11.28 20.03 23.43
CA LEU A 25 -11.52 21.11 22.48
C LEU A 25 -13.03 21.20 22.19
N LEU A 26 -13.62 22.35 22.45
CA LEU A 26 -15.01 22.62 22.05
C LEU A 26 -15.09 22.75 20.52
N PRO A 27 -16.11 22.15 19.86
CA PRO A 27 -16.31 22.36 18.43
C PRO A 27 -16.48 23.85 18.10
N GLU A 28 -15.91 24.32 16.98
CA GLU A 28 -15.77 25.75 16.63
C GLU A 28 -17.09 26.56 16.68
N ASN A 29 -18.22 25.91 16.42
CA ASN A 29 -19.55 26.54 16.41
C ASN A 29 -20.44 26.14 17.60
N CYS A 30 -19.87 25.53 18.64
CA CYS A 30 -20.63 25.10 19.80
C CYS A 30 -20.84 26.27 20.77
N THR A 31 -22.09 26.75 20.87
CA THR A 31 -22.46 27.78 21.87
C THR A 31 -22.70 27.20 23.26
N VAL A 32 -22.70 25.87 23.39
CA VAL A 32 -22.97 25.13 24.64
C VAL A 32 -21.66 24.52 25.14
N ASN A 33 -21.10 25.09 26.20
CA ASN A 33 -19.84 24.63 26.77
C ASN A 33 -19.93 23.32 27.57
N THR A 34 -21.13 22.73 27.70
CA THR A 34 -21.41 21.51 28.47
C THR A 34 -21.48 20.24 27.60
N VAL A 35 -21.12 20.32 26.32
CA VAL A 35 -21.29 19.22 25.34
C VAL A 35 -20.54 17.93 25.71
N TYR A 36 -19.49 18.05 26.53
CA TYR A 36 -18.68 16.91 26.99
C TYR A 36 -18.97 16.46 28.43
N ASP A 37 -19.79 17.20 29.18
CA ASP A 37 -19.89 17.06 30.64
C ASP A 37 -20.36 15.67 31.06
N GLU A 38 -21.34 15.10 30.35
CA GLU A 38 -21.86 13.75 30.64
C GLU A 38 -20.83 12.63 30.34
N TYR A 39 -19.93 12.87 29.39
CA TYR A 39 -18.89 11.92 28.97
C TYR A 39 -17.58 12.06 29.74
N ALA A 40 -17.39 13.18 30.46
CA ALA A 40 -16.14 13.51 31.16
C ALA A 40 -15.74 12.46 32.22
N GLY A 41 -16.72 11.71 32.73
CA GLY A 41 -16.53 10.62 33.68
C GLY A 41 -16.07 9.29 33.08
N CYS A 42 -15.93 9.16 31.75
CA CYS A 42 -15.41 7.95 31.11
C CYS A 42 -14.14 8.26 30.29
N MET A 43 -13.04 7.59 30.59
CA MET A 43 -11.73 7.80 29.94
C MET A 43 -11.18 6.53 29.31
N VAL A 44 -10.47 6.70 28.20
CA VAL A 44 -9.74 5.61 27.53
C VAL A 44 -8.34 5.48 28.14
N LEU A 45 -7.94 4.25 28.45
CA LEU A 45 -6.61 3.89 28.97
C LEU A 45 -5.72 3.26 27.88
N GLY A 46 -6.34 2.76 26.82
CA GLY A 46 -5.68 2.06 25.73
C GLY A 46 -6.69 1.19 24.99
N GLY A 47 -6.20 0.22 24.22
CA GLY A 47 -7.07 -0.73 23.55
C GLY A 47 -6.32 -1.87 22.89
N SER A 48 -7.09 -2.79 22.34
CA SER A 48 -6.62 -3.89 21.51
C SER A 48 -7.40 -3.94 20.21
N VAL A 49 -6.78 -4.51 19.19
CA VAL A 49 -7.45 -4.89 17.96
C VAL A 49 -7.73 -6.39 17.97
N SER A 50 -8.84 -6.80 17.37
CA SER A 50 -9.15 -8.20 17.13
C SER A 50 -9.69 -8.36 15.73
N MET A 51 -9.16 -9.34 14.98
CA MET A 51 -9.76 -9.77 13.74
C MET A 51 -10.88 -10.76 14.08
N ASN A 52 -12.12 -10.42 13.75
CA ASN A 52 -13.28 -11.26 14.06
C ASN A 52 -13.54 -12.28 12.95
N SER A 53 -13.29 -11.89 11.69
CA SER A 53 -13.39 -12.72 10.49
C SER A 53 -12.59 -12.07 9.36
N ARG A 54 -12.55 -12.70 8.18
CA ARG A 54 -11.94 -12.13 6.97
C ARG A 54 -12.48 -10.74 6.61
N THR A 55 -13.73 -10.43 6.93
CA THR A 55 -14.38 -9.15 6.61
C THR A 55 -14.66 -8.26 7.83
N GLN A 56 -14.23 -8.66 9.03
CA GLN A 56 -14.56 -7.91 10.24
C GLN A 56 -13.40 -7.82 11.22
N TYR A 57 -13.22 -6.64 11.81
CA TYR A 57 -12.31 -6.40 12.93
C TYR A 57 -12.96 -5.52 13.99
N SER A 58 -12.39 -5.53 15.19
CA SER A 58 -12.84 -4.68 16.29
C SER A 58 -11.70 -3.90 16.91
N LEU A 59 -11.99 -2.66 17.30
CA LEU A 59 -11.18 -1.89 18.24
C LEU A 59 -11.85 -1.97 19.61
N ASN A 60 -11.19 -2.62 20.56
CA ASN A 60 -11.68 -2.83 21.92
C ASN A 60 -10.96 -1.89 22.87
N TRP A 61 -11.67 -0.89 23.37
CA TRP A 61 -11.13 0.14 24.24
C TRP A 61 -11.13 -0.32 25.69
N GLN A 62 -10.00 -0.14 26.36
CA GLN A 62 -9.93 -0.23 27.81
C GLN A 62 -10.35 1.12 28.38
N VAL A 63 -11.38 1.13 29.22
CA VAL A 63 -11.95 2.36 29.78
C VAL A 63 -12.01 2.32 31.30
N GLU A 64 -11.98 3.50 31.90
CA GLU A 64 -12.15 3.71 33.35
C GLU A 64 -13.09 4.87 33.62
N GLY A 65 -13.85 4.76 34.71
CA GLY A 65 -14.63 5.86 35.26
C GLY A 65 -16.13 5.56 35.38
N SER A 66 -16.82 6.40 36.17
CA SER A 66 -18.17 6.12 36.69
C SER A 66 -19.27 6.17 35.63
N THR A 67 -19.05 6.89 34.52
CA THR A 67 -20.08 7.05 33.47
C THR A 67 -19.89 6.07 32.31
N CYS A 68 -18.85 5.24 32.29
CA CYS A 68 -18.59 4.33 31.17
C CYS A 68 -19.71 3.32 30.92
N GLN A 69 -20.35 2.80 31.97
CA GLN A 69 -21.42 1.80 31.84
C GLN A 69 -22.81 2.43 31.62
N THR A 70 -23.02 3.66 32.08
CA THR A 70 -24.32 4.33 32.06
C THR A 70 -24.49 5.30 30.90
N VAL A 71 -23.47 6.09 30.60
CA VAL A 71 -23.43 7.08 29.50
C VAL A 71 -22.65 6.52 28.30
N GLY A 72 -21.50 5.90 28.56
CA GLY A 72 -20.64 5.33 27.53
C GLY A 72 -19.38 6.15 27.24
N LEU A 73 -18.44 5.51 26.53
CA LEU A 73 -17.24 6.15 26.00
C LEU A 73 -17.62 7.00 24.79
N LEU A 74 -17.36 8.30 24.87
CA LEU A 74 -17.27 9.18 23.69
C LEU A 74 -15.88 9.07 23.09
N HIS A 75 -15.77 8.60 21.84
CA HIS A 75 -14.52 8.58 21.08
C HIS A 75 -14.78 8.99 19.62
N PHE A 76 -13.88 9.77 19.05
CA PHE A 76 -13.99 10.28 17.69
C PHE A 76 -13.65 9.23 16.64
N ALA A 77 -14.51 9.04 15.64
CA ALA A 77 -14.25 8.16 14.50
C ALA A 77 -13.93 8.98 13.25
N LEU A 78 -13.00 8.47 12.43
CA LEU A 78 -12.59 9.04 11.15
C LEU A 78 -13.54 8.65 10.00
N GLN A 79 -13.44 9.32 8.84
CA GLN A 79 -14.35 9.09 7.70
C GLN A 79 -14.44 7.61 7.27
N HIS A 80 -13.32 6.92 7.00
CA HIS A 80 -13.35 5.49 6.61
C HIS A 80 -13.93 4.58 7.71
N GLN A 81 -13.78 4.97 8.97
CA GLN A 81 -14.33 4.25 10.11
C GLN A 81 -15.85 4.42 10.15
N LEU A 82 -16.38 5.63 9.92
CA LEU A 82 -17.82 5.87 9.86
C LEU A 82 -18.52 5.08 8.75
N GLU A 83 -17.82 4.84 7.65
CA GLU A 83 -18.33 4.09 6.48
C GLU A 83 -18.43 2.58 6.75
N THR A 84 -17.64 2.05 7.69
CA THR A 84 -17.53 0.60 7.96
C THR A 84 -17.96 0.22 9.37
N LEU A 85 -18.18 1.18 10.27
CA LEU A 85 -18.61 0.95 11.63
C LEU A 85 -20.01 0.31 11.63
N THR A 86 -20.16 -0.77 12.38
CA THR A 86 -21.42 -1.50 12.50
C THR A 86 -22.30 -0.97 13.64
N GLY A 87 -23.60 -1.23 13.54
CA GLY A 87 -24.61 -0.77 14.50
C GLY A 87 -25.07 0.66 14.25
N THR A 88 -25.58 1.33 15.28
CA THR A 88 -26.00 2.74 15.17
C THR A 88 -24.77 3.63 15.07
N VAL A 89 -24.62 4.36 13.96
CA VAL A 89 -23.48 5.26 13.72
C VAL A 89 -23.96 6.71 13.72
N ILE A 90 -23.30 7.55 14.52
CA ILE A 90 -23.52 9.00 14.50
C ILE A 90 -22.78 9.56 13.30
N GLN A 91 -23.50 10.19 12.39
CA GLN A 91 -22.94 10.81 11.17
C GLN A 91 -22.71 12.31 11.39
N THR A 92 -21.93 12.93 10.51
CA THR A 92 -21.73 14.41 10.53
C THR A 92 -23.04 15.20 10.41
N THR A 93 -24.07 14.59 9.81
CA THR A 93 -25.42 15.17 9.64
C THR A 93 -26.39 14.84 10.77
N THR A 94 -25.98 14.03 11.75
CA THR A 94 -26.85 13.66 12.88
C THR A 94 -27.07 14.87 13.78
N PRO A 95 -28.33 15.22 14.12
CA PRO A 95 -28.60 16.32 15.04
C PRO A 95 -27.89 16.12 16.38
N GLY A 96 -27.13 17.12 16.83
CA GLY A 96 -26.36 17.05 18.07
C GLY A 96 -25.04 16.29 17.98
N ALA A 97 -24.60 15.85 16.78
CA ALA A 97 -23.30 15.21 16.62
C ALA A 97 -22.15 16.13 17.05
N ILE A 98 -21.22 15.57 17.81
CA ILE A 98 -19.98 16.25 18.20
C ILE A 98 -18.96 16.02 17.08
N VAL A 99 -18.58 17.09 16.39
CA VAL A 99 -17.67 17.03 15.23
C VAL A 99 -16.44 17.88 15.47
N LEU A 100 -15.27 17.32 15.24
CA LEU A 100 -13.98 18.02 15.29
C LEU A 100 -13.22 17.81 13.99
N ASN A 101 -12.35 18.75 13.62
CA ASN A 101 -11.39 18.53 12.56
C ASN A 101 -10.21 17.72 13.12
N SER A 102 -9.83 16.64 12.44
CA SER A 102 -8.50 16.05 12.60
C SER A 102 -7.46 16.92 11.90
N ALA A 103 -6.18 16.67 12.18
CA ALA A 103 -5.10 17.44 11.58
C ALA A 103 -5.07 17.33 10.04
N THR A 104 -5.12 16.11 9.48
CA THR A 104 -4.99 15.89 8.02
C THR A 104 -6.03 14.94 7.41
N ARG A 105 -6.96 14.42 8.20
CA ARG A 105 -7.92 13.37 7.77
C ARG A 105 -9.37 13.85 7.85
N GLY A 106 -9.55 15.17 7.72
CA GLY A 106 -10.86 15.83 7.70
C GLY A 106 -11.60 15.73 9.02
N ARG A 107 -12.94 15.76 8.94
CA ARG A 107 -13.82 15.75 10.11
C ARG A 107 -13.86 14.37 10.77
N MET A 108 -13.78 14.37 12.09
CA MET A 108 -14.07 13.23 12.95
C MET A 108 -15.40 13.41 13.66
N VAL A 109 -16.14 12.33 13.88
CA VAL A 109 -17.45 12.36 14.55
C VAL A 109 -17.41 11.54 15.82
N GLY A 110 -17.79 12.15 16.94
CA GLY A 110 -17.90 11.49 18.23
C GLY A 110 -18.94 10.37 18.20
N GLN A 111 -18.50 9.15 18.48
CA GLN A 111 -19.35 7.98 18.70
C GLN A 111 -19.44 7.70 20.21
N VAL A 112 -20.64 7.32 20.67
CA VAL A 112 -20.88 6.96 22.07
C VAL A 112 -21.22 5.48 22.16
N ARG A 113 -20.52 4.75 23.03
CA ARG A 113 -20.76 3.32 23.28
C ARG A 113 -20.61 2.95 24.75
N THR A 114 -21.62 2.32 25.34
CA THR A 114 -21.56 1.74 26.70
C THR A 114 -20.79 0.43 26.76
N ASN A 115 -20.83 -0.36 25.68
CA ASN A 115 -19.85 -1.41 25.42
C ASN A 115 -18.67 -0.79 24.66
N PRO A 116 -17.48 -0.63 25.26
CA PRO A 116 -16.36 0.12 24.69
C PRO A 116 -15.64 -0.65 23.56
N SER A 117 -16.39 -1.10 22.56
CA SER A 117 -15.90 -1.83 21.40
C SER A 117 -16.55 -1.28 20.13
N TRP A 118 -15.73 -1.06 19.11
CA TRP A 118 -16.14 -0.70 17.76
C TRP A 118 -15.89 -1.87 16.84
N VAL A 119 -16.94 -2.39 16.22
CA VAL A 119 -16.86 -3.48 15.25
C VAL A 119 -17.06 -2.89 13.86
N PHE A 120 -16.14 -3.21 12.96
CA PHE A 120 -16.09 -2.73 11.59
C PHE A 120 -16.33 -3.89 10.63
N HIS A 121 -17.01 -3.61 9.52
CA HIS A 121 -17.19 -4.54 8.42
C HIS A 121 -16.57 -3.95 7.14
N GLU A 122 -15.43 -4.52 6.73
CA GLU A 122 -14.77 -4.22 5.47
C GLU A 122 -15.13 -5.34 4.47
N PRO A 123 -15.86 -5.06 3.38
CA PRO A 123 -16.31 -6.07 2.42
C PRO A 123 -15.16 -6.63 1.58
N GLU A 124 -15.31 -7.86 1.08
CA GLU A 124 -14.38 -8.43 0.10
C GLU A 124 -14.26 -7.57 -1.16
N ALA A 125 -13.13 -7.67 -1.85
CA ALA A 125 -12.92 -6.97 -3.11
C ALA A 125 -13.89 -7.49 -4.18
N ASN A 126 -14.30 -6.62 -5.10
CA ASN A 126 -15.21 -6.98 -6.19
C ASN A 126 -14.56 -7.87 -7.28
N PHE A 127 -13.28 -8.20 -7.11
CA PHE A 127 -12.51 -9.07 -7.98
C PHE A 127 -11.58 -9.94 -7.13
N GLU A 128 -11.19 -11.09 -7.66
CA GLU A 128 -10.26 -11.98 -6.96
C GLU A 128 -8.87 -11.32 -6.89
N ILE A 129 -8.31 -11.26 -5.68
CA ILE A 129 -6.91 -10.90 -5.48
C ILE A 129 -6.06 -12.13 -5.77
N ASP A 130 -5.31 -12.07 -6.87
CA ASP A 130 -4.46 -13.18 -7.31
C ASP A 130 -3.20 -12.68 -8.04
N PHE A 131 -2.28 -13.59 -8.37
CA PHE A 131 -1.03 -13.28 -9.06
C PHE A 131 -1.22 -12.59 -10.41
N TYR A 132 -2.31 -12.94 -11.09
CA TYR A 132 -2.60 -12.46 -12.43
C TYR A 132 -3.80 -11.51 -12.43
N PRO A 133 -3.87 -10.58 -13.40
CA PRO A 133 -5.05 -9.74 -13.58
C PRO A 133 -6.32 -10.59 -13.81
N PRO A 134 -7.50 -10.10 -13.39
CA PRO A 134 -8.76 -10.82 -13.58
C PRO A 134 -9.06 -11.21 -15.03
N HIS A 135 -8.50 -10.47 -15.99
CA HIS A 135 -8.61 -10.76 -17.42
C HIS A 135 -7.22 -11.02 -18.00
N ARG A 136 -7.08 -12.06 -18.82
CA ARG A 136 -5.84 -12.33 -19.55
C ARG A 136 -5.81 -11.57 -20.88
N PRO A 137 -4.62 -11.23 -21.41
CA PRO A 137 -4.50 -10.71 -22.77
C PRO A 137 -5.13 -11.65 -23.80
N SER A 138 -5.84 -11.12 -24.80
CA SER A 138 -6.34 -11.94 -25.90
C SER A 138 -5.19 -12.39 -26.81
N PRO A 139 -5.30 -13.56 -27.49
CA PRO A 139 -4.25 -14.05 -28.40
C PRO A 139 -3.88 -13.04 -29.48
N TRP A 140 -4.87 -12.26 -29.96
CA TRP A 140 -4.63 -11.21 -30.95
C TRP A 140 -3.73 -10.09 -30.40
N ILE A 141 -3.97 -9.62 -29.17
CA ILE A 141 -3.13 -8.60 -28.54
C ILE A 141 -1.71 -9.12 -28.35
N VAL A 142 -1.55 -10.35 -27.85
CA VAL A 142 -0.24 -10.98 -27.60
C VAL A 142 0.61 -11.00 -28.88
N VAL A 143 0.02 -11.39 -30.01
CA VAL A 143 0.70 -11.36 -31.31
C VAL A 143 0.94 -9.93 -31.79
N LYS A 144 -0.05 -9.05 -31.67
CA LYS A 144 0.02 -7.67 -32.17
C LYS A 144 1.11 -6.84 -31.47
N THR A 145 1.38 -7.11 -30.20
CA THR A 145 2.38 -6.40 -29.39
C THR A 145 3.72 -7.13 -29.31
N ASP A 146 3.89 -8.25 -30.03
CA ASP A 146 5.10 -9.09 -29.99
C ASP A 146 5.50 -9.47 -28.54
N MET A 147 4.49 -9.81 -27.73
CA MET A 147 4.63 -9.92 -26.27
C MET A 147 5.55 -11.09 -25.89
N LEU A 148 5.41 -12.24 -26.55
CA LEU A 148 6.26 -13.41 -26.31
C LEU A 148 7.74 -13.10 -26.59
N ARG A 149 8.05 -12.47 -27.73
CA ARG A 149 9.44 -12.12 -28.06
C ARG A 149 10.00 -11.10 -27.07
N THR A 150 9.18 -10.13 -26.65
CA THR A 150 9.57 -9.15 -25.64
C THR A 150 9.86 -9.82 -24.29
N LEU A 151 9.03 -10.76 -23.87
CA LEU A 151 9.23 -11.55 -22.65
C LEU A 151 10.53 -12.35 -22.70
N GLN A 152 10.77 -13.05 -23.82
CA GLN A 152 12.01 -13.79 -24.05
C GLN A 152 13.23 -12.89 -23.91
N ARG A 153 13.19 -11.69 -24.52
CA ARG A 153 14.29 -10.71 -24.43
C ARG A 153 14.50 -10.21 -23.00
N ASP A 154 13.43 -9.88 -22.27
CA ASP A 154 13.53 -9.34 -20.91
C ASP A 154 14.06 -10.42 -19.92
N ILE A 155 13.69 -11.69 -20.11
CA ILE A 155 14.21 -12.82 -19.31
C ILE A 155 15.71 -13.03 -19.59
N MET A 156 16.11 -13.02 -20.87
CA MET A 156 17.49 -13.24 -21.30
C MET A 156 18.40 -12.02 -21.11
N SER A 157 17.86 -10.85 -20.79
CA SER A 157 18.68 -9.65 -20.63
C SER A 157 19.70 -9.80 -19.50
N ASP A 158 20.71 -8.95 -19.51
CA ASP A 158 21.58 -8.78 -18.35
C ASP A 158 20.86 -7.95 -17.28
N TRP A 159 20.93 -8.38 -16.02
CA TRP A 159 20.18 -7.79 -14.90
C TRP A 159 21.12 -7.01 -13.99
N THR A 160 21.70 -5.95 -14.57
CA THR A 160 22.69 -5.09 -13.93
C THR A 160 22.15 -4.25 -12.76
N GLY A 161 20.81 -4.21 -12.56
CA GLY A 161 20.15 -3.53 -11.44
C GLY A 161 20.07 -4.33 -10.14
N TYR A 162 20.44 -5.62 -10.16
CA TYR A 162 20.51 -6.48 -8.98
C TYR A 162 21.95 -6.57 -8.44
N GLY A 163 22.10 -6.82 -7.15
CA GLY A 163 23.40 -6.90 -6.47
C GLY A 163 23.98 -5.53 -6.12
N VAL A 164 23.15 -4.48 -6.13
CA VAL A 164 23.53 -3.12 -5.72
C VAL A 164 23.50 -2.99 -4.19
N ASN A 165 24.13 -1.96 -3.63
CA ASN A 165 24.16 -1.70 -2.18
C ASN A 165 22.83 -1.11 -1.66
N SER A 166 21.71 -1.80 -1.84
CA SER A 166 20.39 -1.35 -1.37
C SER A 166 19.35 -2.48 -1.37
N TRP A 167 18.66 -2.72 -0.25
CA TRP A 167 17.54 -3.67 -0.24
C TRP A 167 16.36 -3.18 -1.07
N TYR A 168 16.12 -1.86 -1.14
CA TYR A 168 15.06 -1.27 -1.95
C TYR A 168 15.21 -1.63 -3.44
N PHE A 169 16.33 -1.26 -4.07
CA PHE A 169 16.53 -1.48 -5.50
C PHE A 169 16.70 -2.97 -5.87
N ASN A 170 17.31 -3.77 -4.97
CA ASN A 170 17.35 -5.22 -5.14
C ASN A 170 15.96 -5.85 -5.06
N GLY A 171 15.10 -5.34 -4.17
CA GLY A 171 13.69 -5.71 -4.05
C GLY A 171 12.93 -5.41 -5.34
N LYS A 172 13.01 -4.17 -5.84
CA LYS A 172 12.41 -3.78 -7.13
C LYS A 172 12.83 -4.75 -8.24
N SER A 173 14.13 -5.04 -8.32
CA SER A 173 14.68 -5.95 -9.32
C SER A 173 14.14 -7.38 -9.19
N ILE A 174 14.12 -7.98 -8.00
CA ILE A 174 13.69 -9.38 -7.87
C ILE A 174 12.19 -9.55 -8.11
N GLN A 175 11.35 -8.61 -7.68
CA GLN A 175 9.91 -8.64 -8.01
C GLN A 175 9.66 -8.44 -9.51
N LYS A 176 10.39 -7.53 -10.15
CA LYS A 176 10.33 -7.34 -11.61
C LYS A 176 10.69 -8.63 -12.34
N TYR A 177 11.73 -9.34 -11.91
CA TYR A 177 12.12 -10.62 -12.51
C TYR A 177 11.09 -11.72 -12.25
N ALA A 178 10.59 -11.83 -11.02
CA ALA A 178 9.57 -12.80 -10.65
C ALA A 178 8.27 -12.62 -11.48
N SER A 179 7.91 -11.37 -11.78
CA SER A 179 6.77 -11.04 -12.65
C SER A 179 6.96 -11.55 -14.09
N LEU A 180 8.20 -11.62 -14.59
CA LEU A 180 8.50 -12.26 -15.88
C LEU A 180 8.30 -13.76 -15.83
N CYS A 181 8.71 -14.43 -14.76
CA CYS A 181 8.51 -15.87 -14.62
C CYS A 181 7.01 -16.18 -14.48
N LEU A 182 6.26 -15.31 -13.82
CA LEU A 182 4.80 -15.40 -13.78
C LEU A 182 4.20 -15.28 -15.20
N MET A 183 4.63 -14.32 -16.01
CA MET A 183 4.21 -14.26 -17.43
C MET A 183 4.61 -15.52 -18.22
N ALA A 184 5.80 -16.06 -17.97
CA ALA A 184 6.31 -17.24 -18.65
C ALA A 184 5.53 -18.52 -18.30
N SER A 185 4.73 -18.50 -17.24
CA SER A 185 3.80 -19.57 -16.88
C SER A 185 2.39 -19.39 -17.48
N ASP A 186 2.09 -18.25 -18.08
CA ASP A 186 0.77 -17.95 -18.61
C ASP A 186 0.60 -18.50 -20.04
N PRO A 187 -0.24 -19.53 -20.26
CA PRO A 187 -0.45 -20.10 -21.58
C PRO A 187 -1.08 -19.11 -22.57
N ALA A 188 -1.70 -18.02 -22.11
CA ALA A 188 -2.18 -16.95 -23.00
C ALA A 188 -1.02 -16.24 -23.71
N VAL A 189 0.18 -16.22 -23.11
CA VAL A 189 1.37 -15.55 -23.64
C VAL A 189 2.31 -16.53 -24.35
N VAL A 190 2.60 -17.68 -23.72
CA VAL A 190 3.64 -18.62 -24.18
C VAL A 190 3.10 -19.90 -24.84
N GLY A 191 1.79 -20.13 -24.79
CA GLY A 191 1.21 -21.41 -25.21
C GLY A 191 1.55 -22.54 -24.23
N PRO A 192 1.64 -23.81 -24.67
CA PRO A 192 1.89 -24.95 -23.79
C PRO A 192 3.38 -25.15 -23.44
N ASP A 193 4.30 -24.35 -23.99
CA ASP A 193 5.75 -24.52 -23.80
C ASP A 193 6.20 -24.01 -22.43
N THR A 194 6.81 -24.90 -21.64
CA THR A 194 7.32 -24.61 -20.30
C THR A 194 8.82 -24.31 -20.27
N LEU A 195 9.54 -24.41 -21.39
CA LEU A 195 11.00 -24.24 -21.44
C LEU A 195 11.42 -22.84 -20.99
N LEU A 196 10.69 -21.81 -21.41
CA LEU A 196 10.96 -20.42 -21.01
C LEU A 196 10.76 -20.23 -19.50
N LEU A 197 9.73 -20.87 -18.92
CA LEU A 197 9.50 -20.85 -17.48
C LEU A 197 10.64 -21.53 -16.72
N SER A 198 11.08 -22.72 -17.15
CA SER A 198 12.20 -23.42 -16.51
C SER A 198 13.48 -22.58 -16.50
N PHE A 199 13.81 -21.94 -17.63
CA PHE A 199 14.97 -21.04 -17.71
C PHE A 199 14.79 -19.81 -16.80
N CYS A 200 13.57 -19.25 -16.75
CA CYS A 200 13.27 -18.12 -15.89
C CYS A 200 13.47 -18.49 -14.41
N LEU A 201 12.92 -19.62 -13.97
CA LEU A 201 13.00 -20.09 -12.59
C LEU A 201 14.45 -20.33 -12.14
N GLU A 202 15.28 -20.98 -12.97
CA GLU A 202 16.70 -21.21 -12.64
C GLU A 202 17.44 -19.90 -12.31
N LYS A 203 17.12 -18.81 -13.05
CA LYS A 203 17.69 -17.49 -12.77
C LYS A 203 17.05 -16.81 -11.57
N LEU A 204 15.73 -16.92 -11.38
CA LEU A 204 15.04 -16.36 -10.21
C LEU A 204 15.54 -16.98 -8.91
N GLU A 205 15.72 -18.30 -8.86
CA GLU A 205 16.30 -19.04 -7.74
C GLU A 205 17.70 -18.53 -7.39
N LYS A 206 18.56 -18.33 -8.41
CA LYS A 206 19.90 -17.73 -8.23
C LYS A 206 19.84 -16.30 -7.70
N LEU A 207 18.81 -15.53 -8.02
CA LEU A 207 18.61 -14.19 -7.45
C LEU A 207 18.19 -14.24 -5.97
N PHE A 208 17.64 -15.35 -5.47
CA PHE A 208 17.37 -15.52 -4.04
C PHE A 208 18.60 -15.97 -3.25
N GLU A 209 19.57 -16.66 -3.86
CA GLU A 209 20.76 -17.20 -3.19
C GLU A 209 21.47 -16.21 -2.24
N PRO A 210 21.76 -14.94 -2.64
CA PRO A 210 22.44 -14.01 -1.74
C PRO A 210 21.60 -13.56 -0.55
N ILE A 211 20.27 -13.58 -0.68
CA ILE A 211 19.34 -13.22 0.40
C ILE A 211 19.33 -14.34 1.44
N LEU A 212 19.21 -15.59 0.98
CA LEU A 212 19.17 -16.77 1.85
C LEU A 212 20.47 -16.96 2.63
N ASN A 213 21.60 -16.59 2.03
CA ASN A 213 22.92 -16.68 2.65
C ASN A 213 23.32 -15.40 3.40
N ASN A 214 22.45 -14.38 3.43
CA ASN A 214 22.72 -13.03 3.94
C ASN A 214 24.04 -12.43 3.42
N THR A 215 24.35 -12.69 2.14
CA THR A 215 25.51 -12.16 1.43
C THR A 215 25.16 -11.01 0.47
N LEU A 216 23.86 -10.72 0.28
CA LEU A 216 23.42 -9.50 -0.39
C LEU A 216 23.94 -8.28 0.40
N SER A 217 24.56 -7.33 -0.29
CA SER A 217 25.14 -6.14 0.35
C SER A 217 24.16 -4.97 0.31
N PRO A 218 24.06 -4.17 1.39
CA PRO A 218 24.58 -4.47 2.74
C PRO A 218 23.79 -5.63 3.39
N PRO A 219 24.40 -6.51 4.20
CA PRO A 219 23.67 -7.58 4.87
C PRO A 219 22.66 -7.01 5.88
N LEU A 220 21.57 -7.75 6.11
CA LEU A 220 20.63 -7.47 7.19
C LEU A 220 21.20 -7.94 8.52
N MET A 221 20.81 -7.24 9.58
CA MET A 221 21.12 -7.57 10.96
C MET A 221 19.84 -7.49 11.79
N TYR A 222 19.86 -8.13 12.95
CA TYR A 222 18.79 -8.02 13.92
C TYR A 222 19.21 -7.06 15.04
N ASP A 223 18.51 -5.95 15.18
CA ASP A 223 18.65 -5.03 16.30
C ASP A 223 17.90 -5.58 17.52
N THR A 224 18.63 -5.78 18.62
CA THR A 224 18.10 -6.26 19.89
C THR A 224 17.50 -5.15 20.75
N HIS A 225 17.70 -3.88 20.39
CA HIS A 225 17.18 -2.75 21.15
C HIS A 225 15.71 -2.47 20.83
N TYR A 226 15.40 -2.23 19.55
CA TYR A 226 14.02 -2.01 19.08
C TYR A 226 13.36 -3.31 18.58
N GLY A 227 14.11 -4.41 18.50
CA GLY A 227 13.60 -5.74 18.13
C GLY A 227 13.15 -5.79 16.68
N GLY A 228 14.09 -5.84 15.73
CA GLY A 228 13.73 -5.87 14.32
C GLY A 228 14.90 -6.04 13.35
N LEU A 229 14.58 -6.25 12.07
CA LEU A 229 15.59 -6.30 11.02
C LEU A 229 16.03 -4.90 10.65
N ILE A 230 17.32 -4.69 10.40
CA ILE A 230 17.86 -3.43 9.87
C ILE A 230 18.99 -3.71 8.88
N SER A 231 19.13 -2.83 7.89
CA SER A 231 20.31 -2.81 7.04
C SER A 231 21.56 -2.41 7.81
N SER A 232 22.65 -3.15 7.60
CA SER A 232 23.97 -2.80 8.16
C SER A 232 24.60 -1.54 7.56
N SER A 233 23.98 -0.93 6.54
CA SER A 233 24.51 0.29 5.90
C SER A 233 24.75 1.42 6.89
N ILE A 234 23.85 1.62 7.86
CA ILE A 234 23.96 2.69 8.87
C ILE A 234 25.26 2.63 9.67
N PHE A 235 25.76 1.44 9.99
CA PHE A 235 27.02 1.27 10.73
C PHE A 235 28.25 1.40 9.85
N ARG A 236 28.11 1.09 8.55
CA ARG A 236 29.18 1.22 7.56
C ARG A 236 29.42 2.69 7.20
N THR A 237 28.36 3.45 6.95
CA THR A 237 28.44 4.84 6.47
C THR A 237 28.34 5.88 7.58
N ARG A 238 27.80 5.50 8.75
CA ARG A 238 27.47 6.41 9.87
C ARG A 238 26.50 7.52 9.49
N LYS A 239 25.65 7.28 8.49
CA LYS A 239 24.58 8.19 8.06
C LYS A 239 23.22 7.54 8.33
N ILE A 240 22.35 8.24 9.05
CA ILE A 240 21.07 7.69 9.50
C ILE A 240 20.05 7.49 8.37
N TYR A 241 20.14 8.27 7.29
CA TYR A 241 19.28 8.16 6.10
C TYR A 241 19.93 7.34 4.96
N GLU A 242 21.02 6.62 5.26
CA GLU A 242 21.56 5.66 4.31
C GLU A 242 20.51 4.58 4.04
N GLU A 243 20.39 4.17 2.77
CA GLU A 243 19.37 3.21 2.35
C GLU A 243 17.95 3.64 2.77
N PHE A 244 17.63 4.91 2.49
CA PHE A 244 16.35 5.55 2.81
C PHE A 244 15.98 5.57 4.30
N GLY A 245 16.95 5.29 5.17
CA GLY A 245 16.73 5.19 6.61
C GLY A 245 16.27 3.81 7.07
N ASN A 246 16.47 2.75 6.28
CA ASN A 246 16.19 1.38 6.71
C ASN A 246 16.90 1.05 8.04
N GLY A 247 18.12 1.54 8.25
CA GLY A 247 18.85 1.38 9.52
C GLY A 247 18.19 2.02 10.74
N ILE A 248 17.22 2.93 10.55
CA ILE A 248 16.42 3.59 11.59
C ILE A 248 14.92 3.27 11.46
N TYR A 249 14.59 2.11 10.89
CA TYR A 249 13.22 1.60 10.73
C TYR A 249 12.33 2.35 9.74
N ASN A 250 12.91 3.12 8.82
CA ASN A 250 12.13 3.65 7.70
C ASN A 250 11.85 2.53 6.69
N ASP A 251 10.66 2.55 6.11
CA ASP A 251 10.37 1.93 4.81
C ASP A 251 10.50 0.39 4.75
N HIS A 252 10.45 -0.32 5.89
CA HIS A 252 10.59 -1.79 5.85
C HIS A 252 9.44 -2.46 5.10
N HIS A 253 8.22 -1.94 5.21
CA HIS A 253 7.08 -2.42 4.43
C HIS A 253 7.30 -2.22 2.92
N TYR A 254 7.84 -1.06 2.50
CA TYR A 254 8.22 -0.82 1.11
C TYR A 254 9.31 -1.80 0.65
N HIS A 255 10.43 -1.85 1.37
CA HIS A 255 11.61 -2.63 0.98
C HIS A 255 11.31 -4.12 0.98
N TYR A 256 10.78 -4.64 2.09
CA TYR A 256 10.57 -6.07 2.28
C TYR A 256 9.35 -6.58 1.53
N GLY A 257 8.36 -5.72 1.24
CA GLY A 257 7.20 -6.07 0.42
C GLY A 257 7.59 -6.64 -0.93
N TYR A 258 8.61 -6.08 -1.57
CA TYR A 258 9.12 -6.60 -2.83
C TYR A 258 9.60 -8.05 -2.75
N PHE A 259 10.33 -8.39 -1.70
CA PHE A 259 10.84 -9.75 -1.50
C PHE A 259 9.72 -10.73 -1.14
N VAL A 260 8.73 -10.29 -0.34
CA VAL A 260 7.56 -11.11 0.01
C VAL A 260 6.75 -11.45 -1.25
N VAL A 261 6.47 -10.47 -2.12
CA VAL A 261 5.76 -10.70 -3.38
C VAL A 261 6.53 -11.61 -4.32
N ALA A 262 7.83 -11.34 -4.51
CA ALA A 262 8.68 -12.16 -5.39
C ALA A 262 8.77 -13.61 -4.89
N ALA A 263 8.87 -13.82 -3.58
CA ALA A 263 8.92 -15.15 -2.99
C ALA A 263 7.57 -15.88 -3.11
N ALA A 264 6.45 -15.17 -2.97
CA ALA A 264 5.12 -15.74 -3.20
C ALA A 264 4.96 -16.21 -4.66
N MET A 265 5.44 -15.43 -5.63
CA MET A 265 5.49 -15.83 -7.04
C MET A 265 6.40 -17.04 -7.26
N LEU A 266 7.61 -17.07 -6.68
CA LEU A 266 8.51 -18.22 -6.80
C LEU A 266 7.85 -19.49 -6.22
N LYS A 267 7.29 -19.43 -5.02
CA LYS A 267 6.63 -20.59 -4.40
C LYS A 267 5.39 -21.06 -5.18
N HIS A 268 4.68 -20.14 -5.82
CA HIS A 268 3.57 -20.50 -6.72
C HIS A 268 4.06 -21.30 -7.94
N LEU A 269 5.19 -20.91 -8.51
CA LEU A 269 5.72 -21.45 -9.77
C LEU A 269 6.60 -22.69 -9.57
N ASP A 270 7.40 -22.73 -8.51
CA ASP A 270 8.21 -23.88 -8.10
C ASP A 270 8.08 -24.15 -6.59
N PRO A 271 6.98 -24.79 -6.15
CA PRO A 271 6.76 -25.09 -4.74
C PRO A 271 7.76 -26.10 -4.16
N ASN A 272 8.49 -26.84 -5.00
CA ASN A 272 9.40 -27.92 -4.61
C ASN A 272 10.88 -27.53 -4.71
N TRP A 273 11.19 -26.24 -4.94
CA TRP A 273 12.56 -25.76 -4.95
C TRP A 273 13.31 -26.19 -3.68
N SER A 274 14.52 -26.72 -3.83
CA SER A 274 15.25 -27.38 -2.74
C SER A 274 15.55 -26.46 -1.55
N ARG A 275 15.64 -25.15 -1.79
CA ARG A 275 15.89 -24.11 -0.78
C ARG A 275 14.63 -23.40 -0.28
N MET A 276 13.45 -23.91 -0.63
CA MET A 276 12.17 -23.37 -0.16
C MET A 276 12.10 -23.24 1.37
N PRO A 277 12.61 -24.19 2.20
CA PRO A 277 12.60 -24.02 3.66
C PRO A 277 13.36 -22.77 4.16
N GLU A 278 14.51 -22.46 3.57
CA GLU A 278 15.29 -21.25 3.89
C GLU A 278 14.58 -20.00 3.40
N LEU A 279 13.99 -20.03 2.21
CA LEU A 279 13.18 -18.95 1.67
C LEU A 279 12.00 -18.65 2.60
N GLU A 280 11.26 -19.67 3.03
CA GLU A 280 10.17 -19.48 3.97
C GLU A 280 10.67 -18.84 5.27
N THR A 281 11.80 -19.29 5.80
CA THR A 281 12.37 -18.77 7.05
C THR A 281 12.66 -17.27 6.95
N ILE A 282 13.31 -16.79 5.89
CA ILE A 282 13.62 -15.37 5.74
C ILE A 282 12.36 -14.53 5.48
N ILE A 283 11.42 -15.03 4.68
CA ILE A 283 10.17 -14.32 4.37
C ILE A 283 9.27 -14.21 5.60
N TRP A 284 9.15 -15.27 6.42
CA TRP A 284 8.48 -15.19 7.71
C TRP A 284 9.16 -14.19 8.64
N THR A 285 10.50 -14.10 8.61
CA THR A 285 11.25 -13.13 9.44
C THR A 285 10.99 -11.69 8.99
N MET A 286 11.00 -11.41 7.69
CA MET A 286 10.65 -10.09 7.13
C MET A 286 9.22 -9.66 7.46
N MET A 287 8.24 -10.57 7.32
CA MET A 287 6.86 -10.25 7.68
C MET A 287 6.69 -10.05 9.19
N ARG A 288 7.38 -10.82 10.04
CA ARG A 288 7.34 -10.59 11.49
C ARG A 288 7.88 -9.21 11.84
N ASP A 289 8.90 -8.73 11.14
CA ASP A 289 9.42 -7.37 11.34
C ASP A 289 8.39 -6.27 11.05
N VAL A 290 7.62 -6.41 9.96
CA VAL A 290 6.67 -5.39 9.52
C VAL A 290 5.29 -5.52 10.17
N VAL A 291 4.78 -6.76 10.29
CA VAL A 291 3.36 -7.07 10.54
C VAL A 291 3.17 -8.22 11.54
N ASN A 292 4.04 -8.39 12.53
CA ASN A 292 3.80 -9.39 13.58
C ASN A 292 2.42 -9.16 14.24
N PRO A 293 1.48 -10.13 14.21
CA PRO A 293 0.16 -9.94 14.78
C PRO A 293 0.09 -10.28 16.28
N SER A 294 1.19 -10.71 16.89
CA SER A 294 1.17 -11.36 18.20
C SER A 294 2.21 -10.78 19.17
N ARG A 295 1.73 -10.25 20.30
CA ARG A 295 2.59 -9.87 21.44
C ARG A 295 3.31 -11.05 22.10
N LYS A 296 3.00 -12.29 21.71
CA LYS A 296 3.73 -13.48 22.20
C LYS A 296 5.07 -13.66 21.50
N ASP A 297 5.22 -13.11 20.30
CA ASP A 297 6.52 -13.03 19.65
C ASP A 297 7.38 -12.00 20.40
N ARG A 298 8.50 -12.45 20.96
CA ARG A 298 9.41 -11.63 21.75
C ARG A 298 10.49 -10.95 20.90
N TYR A 299 10.55 -11.27 19.61
CA TYR A 299 11.57 -10.76 18.71
C TYR A 299 11.11 -9.55 17.91
N PHE A 300 9.81 -9.41 17.66
CA PHE A 300 9.28 -8.33 16.84
C PHE A 300 8.08 -7.65 17.51
N PRO A 301 7.97 -6.31 17.49
CA PRO A 301 6.81 -5.61 18.01
C PRO A 301 5.58 -5.89 17.14
N PRO A 302 4.36 -5.80 17.71
CA PRO A 302 3.15 -6.01 16.95
C PRO A 302 2.94 -4.87 15.94
N PHE A 303 2.62 -5.21 14.69
CA PHE A 303 2.22 -4.27 13.62
C PHE A 303 3.09 -3.01 13.52
N ARG A 304 4.41 -3.16 13.32
CA ARG A 304 5.37 -2.05 13.32
C ARG A 304 4.95 -0.87 12.45
N HIS A 305 4.50 -1.15 11.22
CA HIS A 305 4.16 -0.11 10.25
C HIS A 305 2.67 0.22 10.21
N PHE A 306 1.78 -0.76 10.43
CA PHE A 306 0.34 -0.58 10.23
C PHE A 306 -0.38 -0.01 11.44
N SER A 307 -1.13 1.08 11.24
CA SER A 307 -2.06 1.59 12.24
C SER A 307 -3.47 1.08 11.98
N TRP A 308 -3.98 0.20 12.85
CA TRP A 308 -5.36 -0.30 12.78
C TRP A 308 -6.44 0.77 12.96
N TYR A 309 -6.08 1.91 13.55
CA TYR A 309 -6.99 3.04 13.68
C TYR A 309 -7.02 3.88 12.40
N LEU A 310 -5.88 4.06 11.73
CA LEU A 310 -5.79 4.86 10.51
C LEU A 310 -6.01 4.04 9.23
N ALA A 311 -5.96 2.70 9.38
CA ALA A 311 -6.07 1.71 8.32
C ALA A 311 -4.98 1.82 7.23
N HIS A 312 -3.85 2.48 7.49
CA HIS A 312 -2.70 2.55 6.59
C HIS A 312 -1.38 2.49 7.37
N SER A 313 -0.27 2.31 6.65
CA SER A 313 1.07 2.27 7.23
C SER A 313 1.66 3.67 7.47
N TYR A 314 2.72 3.70 8.27
CA TYR A 314 3.70 4.79 8.25
C TYR A 314 5.02 4.29 7.69
N SER A 315 5.67 5.12 6.88
CA SER A 315 7.01 4.93 6.36
C SER A 315 8.07 5.29 7.39
N HIS A 316 7.89 6.42 8.09
CA HIS A 316 8.88 6.96 9.02
C HIS A 316 9.06 6.12 10.29
N GLY A 317 10.32 5.76 10.56
CA GLY A 317 10.76 4.90 11.65
C GLY A 317 10.88 5.59 13.00
N VAL A 318 12.07 5.51 13.61
CA VAL A 318 12.29 5.92 15.02
C VAL A 318 12.55 7.43 15.20
N THR A 319 12.90 8.15 14.14
CA THR A 319 13.19 9.58 14.21
C THR A 319 11.91 10.41 14.31
N SER A 320 11.99 11.52 15.05
CA SER A 320 10.89 12.48 15.14
C SER A 320 11.05 13.54 14.05
N ILE A 321 9.95 13.90 13.41
CA ILE A 321 9.89 14.94 12.38
C ILE A 321 8.77 15.92 12.72
N ASP A 322 8.94 17.20 12.35
CA ASP A 322 8.11 18.31 12.82
C ASP A 322 6.61 18.13 12.56
N ASN A 323 6.26 17.47 11.44
CA ASN A 323 4.87 17.26 11.03
C ASN A 323 4.30 15.90 11.44
N GLY A 324 4.98 15.16 12.32
CA GLY A 324 4.63 13.78 12.67
C GLY A 324 4.95 12.80 11.55
N LYS A 325 4.65 11.50 11.73
CA LYS A 325 5.12 10.45 10.81
C LYS A 325 4.50 10.60 9.42
N ASP A 326 5.23 10.12 8.41
CA ASP A 326 4.79 10.18 7.01
C ASP A 326 4.49 8.82 6.38
N GLU A 327 3.84 8.87 5.21
CA GLU A 327 3.61 7.81 4.24
C GLU A 327 3.53 8.47 2.85
N GLU A 328 4.34 8.04 1.90
CA GLU A 328 4.40 8.62 0.54
C GLU A 328 3.87 7.64 -0.51
N SER A 329 4.49 6.46 -0.59
CA SER A 329 4.27 5.50 -1.68
C SER A 329 3.15 4.52 -1.33
N THR A 330 1.91 4.97 -1.50
CA THR A 330 0.72 4.15 -1.15
C THR A 330 0.64 2.83 -1.91
N SER A 331 1.20 2.78 -3.13
CA SER A 331 1.22 1.57 -3.93
C SER A 331 2.27 0.54 -3.47
N GLU A 332 3.35 0.98 -2.81
CA GLU A 332 4.30 0.07 -2.16
C GLU A 332 3.75 -0.48 -0.82
N ASP A 333 2.97 0.33 -0.10
CA ASP A 333 2.20 -0.13 1.07
C ASP A 333 1.21 -1.24 0.69
N ILE A 334 0.43 -1.02 -0.38
CA ILE A 334 -0.45 -2.03 -0.98
C ILE A 334 0.33 -3.29 -1.39
N ASN A 335 1.52 -3.12 -1.98
CA ASN A 335 2.34 -4.24 -2.45
C ASN A 335 2.76 -5.16 -1.30
N PHE A 336 3.06 -4.62 -0.11
CA PHE A 336 3.39 -5.43 1.06
C PHE A 336 2.21 -6.33 1.48
N TYR A 337 1.02 -5.76 1.67
CA TYR A 337 -0.15 -6.55 2.10
C TYR A 337 -0.68 -7.50 1.02
N TYR A 338 -0.50 -7.14 -0.25
CA TYR A 338 -0.67 -8.06 -1.36
C TYR A 338 0.28 -9.25 -1.25
N GLY A 339 1.58 -9.00 -1.05
CA GLY A 339 2.58 -10.05 -0.82
C GLY A 339 2.22 -10.95 0.35
N MET A 340 1.80 -10.38 1.49
CA MET A 340 1.36 -11.13 2.66
C MET A 340 0.16 -12.04 2.35
N THR A 341 -0.84 -11.52 1.62
CA THR A 341 -2.02 -12.28 1.19
C THR A 341 -1.60 -13.46 0.32
N MET A 342 -0.81 -13.19 -0.72
CA MET A 342 -0.37 -14.21 -1.66
C MET A 342 0.53 -15.25 -1.00
N TRP A 343 1.41 -14.83 -0.11
CA TRP A 343 2.27 -15.73 0.66
C TRP A 343 1.46 -16.66 1.57
N GLY A 344 0.45 -16.14 2.27
CA GLY A 344 -0.49 -16.95 3.04
C GLY A 344 -1.19 -18.01 2.18
N LYS A 345 -1.66 -17.61 0.98
CA LYS A 345 -2.29 -18.50 -0.01
C LYS A 345 -1.35 -19.64 -0.43
N VAL A 346 -0.13 -19.32 -0.89
CA VAL A 346 0.81 -20.33 -1.43
C VAL A 346 1.47 -21.21 -0.35
N THR A 347 1.47 -20.78 0.91
CA THR A 347 1.96 -21.58 2.05
C THR A 347 0.87 -22.36 2.77
N GLY A 348 -0.40 -22.21 2.34
CA GLY A 348 -1.55 -22.83 3.00
C GLY A 348 -1.79 -22.33 4.43
N LYS A 349 -1.34 -21.11 4.76
CA LYS A 349 -1.52 -20.47 6.07
C LYS A 349 -2.71 -19.53 6.03
N SER A 350 -3.92 -20.09 6.10
CA SER A 350 -5.18 -19.34 5.98
C SER A 350 -5.28 -18.12 6.91
N ALA A 351 -4.81 -18.23 8.16
CA ALA A 351 -4.81 -17.09 9.09
C ALA A 351 -3.94 -15.91 8.61
N VAL A 352 -2.84 -16.18 7.90
CA VAL A 352 -1.99 -15.13 7.31
C VAL A 352 -2.63 -14.58 6.05
N GLU A 353 -3.22 -15.45 5.22
CA GLU A 353 -3.97 -15.03 4.03
C GLU A 353 -5.14 -14.12 4.39
N ASP A 354 -5.98 -14.53 5.36
CA ASP A 354 -7.14 -13.78 5.81
C ASP A 354 -6.71 -12.43 6.40
N LEU A 355 -5.69 -12.42 7.26
CA LEU A 355 -5.17 -11.19 7.86
C LEU A 355 -4.60 -10.26 6.80
N GLY A 356 -3.78 -10.77 5.89
CA GLY A 356 -3.23 -10.00 4.77
C GLY A 356 -4.32 -9.42 3.89
N SER A 357 -5.34 -10.23 3.58
CA SER A 357 -6.48 -9.83 2.74
C SER A 357 -7.30 -8.71 3.40
N LEU A 358 -7.59 -8.82 4.70
CA LEU A 358 -8.29 -7.77 5.44
C LEU A 358 -7.46 -6.49 5.49
N MET A 359 -6.18 -6.57 5.86
CA MET A 359 -5.30 -5.41 5.94
C MET A 359 -5.12 -4.71 4.58
N LEU A 360 -5.00 -5.48 3.50
CA LEU A 360 -4.93 -4.97 2.14
C LEU A 360 -6.18 -4.15 1.76
N ARG A 361 -7.38 -4.65 2.11
CA ARG A 361 -8.65 -3.97 1.81
C ARG A 361 -8.84 -2.70 2.65
N LEU A 362 -8.51 -2.77 3.94
CA LEU A 362 -8.47 -1.60 4.83
C LEU A 362 -7.50 -0.53 4.32
N ASN A 363 -6.30 -0.95 3.91
CA ASN A 363 -5.28 -0.07 3.33
C ASN A 363 -5.78 0.63 2.08
N ALA A 364 -6.33 -0.11 1.11
CA ALA A 364 -6.90 0.50 -0.08
C ALA A 364 -8.06 1.46 0.23
N HIS A 365 -8.88 1.16 1.24
CA HIS A 365 -9.96 2.05 1.68
C HIS A 365 -9.42 3.36 2.27
N ALA A 366 -8.44 3.29 3.17
CA ALA A 366 -7.77 4.49 3.70
C ALA A 366 -7.09 5.31 2.59
N ILE A 367 -6.41 4.65 1.65
CA ILE A 367 -5.75 5.27 0.49
C ILE A 367 -6.76 6.06 -0.36
N ARG A 368 -7.91 5.46 -0.72
CA ARG A 368 -8.98 6.14 -1.48
C ARG A 368 -9.64 7.28 -0.70
N SER A 369 -9.58 7.24 0.62
CA SER A 369 -10.18 8.27 1.48
C SER A 369 -9.27 9.49 1.64
N TYR A 370 -7.96 9.27 1.78
CA TYR A 370 -7.02 10.29 2.27
C TYR A 370 -5.91 10.64 1.29
N PHE A 371 -5.54 9.76 0.38
CA PHE A 371 -4.36 9.93 -0.47
C PHE A 371 -4.72 10.12 -1.94
N LEU A 372 -5.60 9.26 -2.48
CA LEU A 372 -6.06 9.27 -3.88
C LEU A 372 -7.45 9.89 -3.97
N LEU A 373 -7.48 11.18 -4.28
CA LEU A 373 -8.63 12.06 -4.14
C LEU A 373 -9.45 12.10 -5.43
N LYS A 374 -10.65 11.50 -5.39
CA LYS A 374 -11.69 11.77 -6.39
C LYS A 374 -12.22 13.20 -6.24
N LEU A 375 -12.81 13.73 -7.30
CA LEU A 375 -13.40 15.09 -7.31
C LEU A 375 -14.47 15.32 -6.24
N ASP A 376 -15.15 14.25 -5.80
CA ASP A 376 -16.19 14.27 -4.77
C ASP A 376 -15.64 13.95 -3.36
N ASN A 377 -14.31 13.95 -3.16
CA ASN A 377 -13.71 13.71 -1.85
C ASN A 377 -14.17 14.79 -0.84
N VAL A 378 -14.66 14.33 0.32
CA VAL A 378 -15.21 15.18 1.38
C VAL A 378 -14.24 15.37 2.56
N VAL A 379 -13.06 14.76 2.49
CA VAL A 379 -12.07 14.76 3.56
C VAL A 379 -11.17 15.99 3.46
N HIS A 380 -10.65 16.26 2.26
CA HIS A 380 -9.74 17.37 2.00
C HIS A 380 -10.48 18.58 1.43
N PRO A 381 -9.95 19.81 1.64
CA PRO A 381 -10.51 21.00 1.03
C PRO A 381 -10.33 20.99 -0.51
N PRO A 382 -11.20 21.68 -1.28
CA PRO A 382 -11.16 21.66 -2.76
C PRO A 382 -9.80 22.01 -3.38
N GLU A 383 -9.03 22.88 -2.71
CA GLU A 383 -7.68 23.31 -3.12
C GLU A 383 -6.65 22.19 -3.10
N ILE A 384 -6.86 21.16 -2.28
CA ILE A 384 -6.05 19.94 -2.22
C ILE A 384 -6.67 18.86 -3.12
N VAL A 385 -7.99 18.70 -3.12
CA VAL A 385 -8.69 17.68 -3.94
C VAL A 385 -8.37 17.83 -5.43
N ARG A 386 -8.22 19.06 -5.94
CA ARG A 386 -7.84 19.32 -7.35
C ARG A 386 -6.50 18.71 -7.78
N ASN A 387 -5.62 18.37 -6.83
CA ASN A 387 -4.33 17.75 -7.11
C ASN A 387 -4.45 16.23 -7.36
N HIS A 388 -5.60 15.62 -7.06
CA HIS A 388 -5.87 14.17 -7.10
C HIS A 388 -5.01 13.27 -6.21
N VAL A 389 -3.78 13.67 -5.87
CA VAL A 389 -2.95 12.98 -4.90
C VAL A 389 -2.43 13.97 -3.86
N THR A 390 -2.18 13.50 -2.64
CA THR A 390 -1.64 14.35 -1.57
C THR A 390 -0.14 14.59 -1.67
N GLY A 391 0.60 13.74 -2.39
CA GLY A 391 2.06 13.65 -2.27
C GLY A 391 2.45 12.97 -0.95
N ILE A 392 3.45 13.50 -0.26
CA ILE A 392 3.87 13.00 1.06
C ILE A 392 2.80 13.36 2.10
N PHE A 393 2.24 12.36 2.75
CA PHE A 393 1.18 12.52 3.74
C PHE A 393 1.77 12.41 5.16
N PHE A 394 1.70 13.49 5.94
CA PHE A 394 2.13 13.51 7.34
C PHE A 394 0.93 13.53 8.29
N ASP A 395 1.17 13.38 9.58
CA ASP A 395 0.13 13.56 10.59
C ASP A 395 -0.42 14.98 10.65
N ASN A 396 0.43 15.99 10.47
CA ASN A 396 0.08 17.40 10.60
C ASN A 396 0.04 18.19 9.28
N GLN A 397 0.45 17.59 8.15
CA GLN A 397 0.34 18.22 6.84
C GLN A 397 0.18 17.21 5.70
N VAL A 398 -0.31 17.67 4.55
CA VAL A 398 -0.13 16.98 3.27
C VAL A 398 0.75 17.85 2.38
N TYR A 399 1.72 17.24 1.71
CA TYR A 399 2.70 17.96 0.91
C TYR A 399 2.78 17.38 -0.49
N TYR A 400 2.22 18.12 -1.47
CA TYR A 400 2.18 17.75 -2.88
C TYR A 400 3.58 17.89 -3.51
N ASN A 401 4.46 16.96 -3.16
CA ASN A 401 5.84 16.82 -3.61
C ASN A 401 6.27 15.34 -3.43
N THR A 402 7.52 15.04 -3.76
CA THR A 402 8.19 13.80 -3.36
C THR A 402 9.44 14.08 -2.55
N TRP A 403 10.00 13.05 -1.91
CA TRP A 403 11.27 13.17 -1.18
C TRP A 403 12.50 13.42 -2.08
N PHE A 404 12.39 13.16 -3.39
CA PHE A 404 13.54 13.05 -4.28
C PHE A 404 13.41 13.82 -5.61
N LEU A 405 12.20 14.19 -6.03
CA LEU A 405 11.95 14.83 -7.32
C LEU A 405 10.65 15.65 -7.34
N ASP A 406 10.79 16.97 -7.43
CA ASP A 406 9.66 17.91 -7.53
C ASP A 406 9.15 18.01 -8.99
N GLU A 407 8.61 16.91 -9.50
CA GLU A 407 8.03 16.83 -10.84
C GLU A 407 6.66 16.16 -10.76
N VAL A 408 5.65 16.76 -11.41
CA VAL A 408 4.26 16.28 -11.33
C VAL A 408 4.14 14.81 -11.77
N TYR A 409 4.89 14.37 -12.79
CA TYR A 409 4.87 12.97 -13.19
C TYR A 409 5.41 12.02 -12.11
N ALA A 410 6.32 12.47 -11.26
CA ALA A 410 6.89 11.68 -10.17
C ALA A 410 5.95 11.68 -8.95
N ILE A 411 5.37 12.84 -8.59
CA ILE A 411 4.38 12.98 -7.50
C ILE A 411 3.18 12.04 -7.72
N HIS A 412 2.73 11.89 -8.97
CA HIS A 412 1.68 10.94 -9.31
C HIS A 412 2.20 9.52 -9.55
N GLY A 413 3.35 9.39 -10.22
CA GLY A 413 3.92 8.10 -10.60
C GLY A 413 4.35 7.25 -9.41
N ILE A 414 4.78 7.86 -8.30
CA ILE A 414 5.14 7.13 -7.07
C ILE A 414 3.93 6.35 -6.51
N GLN A 415 2.70 6.82 -6.77
CA GLN A 415 1.46 6.14 -6.40
C GLN A 415 1.07 5.01 -7.37
N MET A 416 1.96 4.62 -8.29
CA MET A 416 1.74 3.61 -9.33
C MET A 416 2.78 2.47 -9.30
N ILE A 417 3.77 2.54 -8.39
CA ILE A 417 4.82 1.51 -8.27
C ILE A 417 4.58 0.57 -7.09
N PRO A 418 4.91 -0.72 -7.21
CA PRO A 418 5.14 -1.44 -8.46
C PRO A 418 3.83 -1.67 -9.23
N VAL A 419 3.96 -1.86 -10.55
CA VAL A 419 2.84 -2.32 -11.39
C VAL A 419 2.48 -3.76 -11.03
N SER A 420 1.26 -3.96 -10.56
CA SER A 420 0.71 -5.23 -10.11
C SER A 420 -0.81 -5.26 -10.30
N PRO A 421 -1.44 -6.43 -10.51
CA PRO A 421 -2.90 -6.55 -10.61
C PRO A 421 -3.65 -5.87 -9.46
N VAL A 422 -3.08 -5.92 -8.25
CA VAL A 422 -3.69 -5.37 -7.03
C VAL A 422 -3.83 -3.85 -7.05
N ASN A 423 -3.12 -3.11 -7.92
CA ASN A 423 -3.18 -1.65 -7.93
C ASN A 423 -4.63 -1.14 -8.18
N GLU A 424 -5.47 -1.90 -8.88
CA GLU A 424 -6.89 -1.58 -9.13
C GLU A 424 -7.71 -1.41 -7.85
N LEU A 425 -7.26 -2.04 -6.76
CA LEU A 425 -7.96 -1.97 -5.48
C LEU A 425 -7.96 -0.53 -4.94
N ALA A 426 -6.82 0.17 -5.04
CA ALA A 426 -6.73 1.58 -4.64
C ALA A 426 -7.00 2.53 -5.82
N ARG A 427 -6.44 2.23 -7.01
CA ARG A 427 -6.52 3.07 -8.22
C ARG A 427 -7.72 2.68 -9.07
N THR A 428 -8.92 2.99 -8.56
CA THR A 428 -10.18 2.72 -9.26
C THR A 428 -10.22 3.37 -10.65
N SER A 429 -10.95 2.79 -11.60
CA SER A 429 -11.05 3.33 -12.97
C SER A 429 -11.56 4.77 -13.00
N THR A 430 -12.53 5.12 -12.15
CA THR A 430 -13.04 6.47 -12.00
C THR A 430 -11.96 7.44 -11.51
N PHE A 431 -11.15 7.05 -10.52
CA PHE A 431 -10.04 7.88 -10.04
C PHE A 431 -9.00 8.10 -11.15
N VAL A 432 -8.58 7.03 -11.82
CA VAL A 432 -7.59 7.08 -12.90
C VAL A 432 -8.07 7.97 -14.04
N GLU A 433 -9.34 7.88 -14.44
CA GLU A 433 -9.93 8.75 -15.47
C GLU A 433 -9.91 10.23 -15.06
N GLN A 434 -10.31 10.55 -13.83
CA GLN A 434 -10.30 11.93 -13.32
C GLN A 434 -8.88 12.50 -13.28
N GLU A 435 -7.94 11.78 -12.67
CA GLU A 435 -6.53 12.18 -12.57
C GLU A 435 -5.90 12.38 -13.96
N TRP A 436 -6.17 11.46 -14.89
CA TRP A 436 -5.63 11.54 -16.24
C TRP A 436 -6.15 12.74 -17.02
N ASN A 437 -7.47 12.96 -17.00
CA ASN A 437 -8.11 14.05 -17.73
C ASN A 437 -7.74 15.42 -17.15
N ASN A 438 -7.59 15.50 -15.83
CA ASN A 438 -7.31 16.76 -15.16
C ASN A 438 -5.83 17.13 -15.18
N ILE A 439 -4.93 16.15 -15.03
CA ILE A 439 -3.49 16.40 -14.83
C ILE A 439 -2.65 15.65 -15.88
N LEU A 440 -2.61 14.32 -15.84
CA LEU A 440 -1.53 13.55 -16.46
C LEU A 440 -1.49 13.68 -17.99
N SER A 441 -2.64 13.67 -18.65
CA SER A 441 -2.75 13.75 -20.12
C SER A 441 -2.14 15.03 -20.72
N LYS A 442 -1.97 16.07 -19.89
CA LYS A 442 -1.47 17.39 -20.29
C LYS A 442 0.03 17.54 -20.07
N LEU A 443 0.66 16.63 -19.33
CA LEU A 443 2.07 16.73 -18.99
C LEU A 443 2.96 16.61 -20.24
N PRO A 444 4.07 17.37 -20.34
CA PRO A 444 4.99 17.31 -21.49
C PRO A 444 5.53 15.90 -21.76
N ILE A 445 5.74 15.10 -20.70
CA ILE A 445 6.16 13.69 -20.82
C ILE A 445 5.13 12.83 -21.56
N ILE A 446 3.84 13.18 -21.51
CA ILE A 446 2.74 12.49 -22.18
C ILE A 446 2.47 13.06 -23.57
N THR A 447 2.49 14.38 -23.72
CA THR A 447 2.15 15.08 -24.98
C THR A 447 3.29 15.12 -25.99
N GLY A 448 4.53 15.00 -25.52
CA GLY A 448 5.74 14.96 -26.33
C GLY A 448 5.82 13.73 -27.24
N ARG A 449 6.56 13.85 -28.35
CA ARG A 449 6.76 12.76 -29.32
C ARG A 449 7.61 11.61 -28.80
N SER A 450 8.53 11.90 -27.88
CA SER A 450 9.43 10.95 -27.24
C SER A 450 9.87 11.49 -25.88
N SER A 451 10.08 10.60 -24.91
CA SER A 451 10.64 10.92 -23.60
C SER A 451 11.63 9.83 -23.19
N ASN A 452 12.75 10.24 -22.62
CA ASN A 452 13.72 9.33 -21.99
C ASN A 452 13.48 9.16 -20.48
N ILE A 453 12.43 9.78 -19.92
CA ILE A 453 12.09 9.72 -18.50
C ILE A 453 11.33 8.42 -18.21
N SER A 454 11.86 7.60 -17.30
CA SER A 454 11.36 6.26 -16.97
C SER A 454 9.93 6.23 -16.43
N TRP A 455 9.51 7.29 -15.72
CA TRP A 455 8.15 7.45 -15.20
C TRP A 455 7.07 7.36 -16.28
N LEU A 456 7.41 7.65 -17.55
CA LEU A 456 6.46 7.53 -18.67
C LEU A 456 5.86 6.11 -18.75
N SER A 457 6.65 5.07 -18.50
CA SER A 457 6.17 3.68 -18.55
C SER A 457 5.03 3.43 -17.57
N LEU A 458 5.17 3.90 -16.32
CA LEU A 458 4.16 3.79 -15.27
C LEU A 458 2.88 4.55 -15.64
N LEU A 459 3.03 5.79 -16.11
CA LEU A 459 1.91 6.61 -16.54
C LEU A 459 1.14 5.95 -17.70
N LEU A 460 1.84 5.33 -18.66
CA LEU A 460 1.21 4.64 -19.78
C LEU A 460 0.48 3.36 -19.34
N VAL A 461 1.03 2.58 -18.40
CA VAL A 461 0.32 1.43 -17.84
C VAL A 461 -0.94 1.89 -17.11
N ASN A 462 -0.86 2.95 -16.29
CA ASN A 462 -2.02 3.55 -15.63
C ASN A 462 -3.07 4.03 -16.66
N ALA A 463 -2.63 4.72 -17.73
CA ALA A 463 -3.46 5.20 -18.82
C ALA A 463 -4.17 4.09 -19.61
N ALA A 464 -3.66 2.86 -19.55
CA ALA A 464 -4.29 1.72 -20.23
C ALA A 464 -5.69 1.42 -19.66
N THR A 465 -5.99 1.87 -18.44
CA THR A 465 -7.34 1.85 -17.86
C THR A 465 -8.36 2.66 -18.69
N ILE A 466 -7.89 3.67 -19.42
CA ILE A 466 -8.71 4.60 -20.20
C ILE A 466 -8.59 4.29 -21.70
N ASN A 467 -7.35 4.18 -22.19
CA ASN A 467 -7.07 3.91 -23.60
C ASN A 467 -5.96 2.86 -23.75
N PRO A 468 -6.30 1.57 -23.61
CA PRO A 468 -5.31 0.49 -23.60
C PRO A 468 -4.54 0.38 -24.92
N MET A 469 -5.21 0.59 -26.06
CA MET A 469 -4.55 0.48 -27.37
C MET A 469 -3.50 1.56 -27.59
N GLU A 470 -3.75 2.80 -27.15
CA GLU A 470 -2.75 3.86 -27.25
C GLU A 470 -1.57 3.60 -26.31
N SER A 471 -1.83 3.14 -25.08
CA SER A 471 -0.76 2.73 -24.16
C SER A 471 0.10 1.62 -24.75
N LEU A 472 -0.51 0.55 -25.27
CA LEU A 472 0.20 -0.56 -25.90
C LEU A 472 1.04 -0.11 -27.10
N ARG A 473 0.56 0.87 -27.88
CA ARG A 473 1.32 1.44 -29.01
C ARG A 473 2.54 2.24 -28.55
N ARG A 474 2.46 2.91 -27.41
CA ARG A 474 3.49 3.82 -26.90
C ARG A 474 4.54 3.14 -26.03
N LEU A 475 4.15 2.12 -25.25
CA LEU A 475 5.03 1.43 -24.29
C LEU A 475 6.35 0.93 -24.89
N PRO A 476 6.41 0.34 -26.11
CA PRO A 476 7.66 -0.13 -26.69
C PRO A 476 8.73 0.95 -26.90
N ASN A 477 8.32 2.23 -26.95
CA ASN A 477 9.22 3.38 -27.14
C ASN A 477 9.46 4.17 -25.85
N ALA A 478 8.90 3.76 -24.71
CA ALA A 478 9.11 4.40 -23.43
C ALA A 478 10.35 3.84 -22.73
N THR A 479 11.09 4.68 -22.02
CA THR A 479 12.04 4.21 -21.01
C THR A 479 11.26 3.55 -19.88
N MET A 480 11.67 2.34 -19.47
CA MET A 480 11.03 1.61 -18.37
C MET A 480 11.50 2.12 -17.01
N ASP A 481 10.59 2.16 -16.04
CA ASP A 481 10.95 2.21 -14.62
C ASP A 481 11.91 1.08 -14.26
N ASP A 482 12.80 1.33 -13.30
CA ASP A 482 13.80 0.33 -12.91
C ASP A 482 13.15 -0.92 -12.29
N GLY A 483 11.96 -0.80 -11.69
CA GLY A 483 11.11 -1.88 -11.19
C GLY A 483 10.10 -2.45 -12.19
N LEU A 484 10.09 -2.01 -13.46
CA LEU A 484 9.15 -2.47 -14.49
C LEU A 484 9.87 -3.01 -15.72
N SER A 485 9.44 -4.16 -16.24
CA SER A 485 9.87 -4.68 -17.54
C SER A 485 8.88 -4.29 -18.64
N LEU A 486 9.34 -4.20 -19.89
CA LEU A 486 8.45 -3.86 -20.99
C LEU A 486 7.39 -4.94 -21.20
N SER A 487 7.78 -6.22 -21.12
CA SER A 487 6.84 -7.34 -21.21
C SER A 487 5.75 -7.26 -20.14
N TRP A 488 6.10 -6.99 -18.87
CA TRP A 488 5.12 -6.86 -17.80
C TRP A 488 4.23 -5.62 -17.96
N ALA A 489 4.78 -4.52 -18.45
CA ALA A 489 4.01 -3.32 -18.78
C ALA A 489 2.98 -3.59 -19.88
N LEU A 490 3.39 -4.26 -20.97
CA LEU A 490 2.51 -4.66 -22.07
C LEU A 490 1.44 -5.65 -21.59
N TYR A 491 1.81 -6.62 -20.76
CA TYR A 491 0.88 -7.60 -20.20
C TYR A 491 -0.22 -6.91 -19.39
N ASN A 492 0.15 -6.06 -18.42
CA ASN A 492 -0.82 -5.32 -17.60
C ASN A 492 -1.68 -4.37 -18.43
N ALA A 493 -1.10 -3.63 -19.38
CA ALA A 493 -1.88 -2.76 -20.26
C ALA A 493 -2.87 -3.56 -21.15
N ALA A 494 -2.46 -4.73 -21.65
CA ALA A 494 -3.29 -5.60 -22.47
C ALA A 494 -4.49 -6.18 -21.71
N THR A 495 -4.36 -6.41 -20.41
CA THR A 495 -5.49 -6.90 -19.58
C THR A 495 -6.62 -5.89 -19.42
N ARG A 496 -6.39 -4.63 -19.82
CA ARG A 496 -7.40 -3.56 -19.86
C ARG A 496 -8.16 -3.49 -21.19
N CYS A 497 -7.70 -4.20 -22.22
CA CYS A 497 -8.44 -4.33 -23.47
C CYS A 497 -9.74 -5.11 -23.22
N ARG A 498 -10.88 -4.41 -23.18
CA ARG A 498 -12.18 -5.06 -23.26
C ARG A 498 -12.42 -5.41 -24.72
N ASP A 499 -12.48 -6.70 -25.03
CA ASP A 499 -12.95 -7.15 -26.34
C ASP A 499 -14.43 -6.75 -26.48
N HIS A 500 -14.69 -5.52 -26.94
CA HIS A 500 -15.99 -5.12 -27.45
C HIS A 500 -16.16 -5.73 -28.85
N GLY A 501 -16.20 -7.05 -28.91
CA GLY A 501 -16.32 -7.80 -30.13
C GLY A 501 -16.16 -9.28 -29.85
N LYS A 502 -17.23 -10.04 -29.98
CA LYS A 502 -17.13 -11.49 -30.21
C LYS A 502 -16.25 -11.67 -31.43
N VAL A 503 -15.02 -12.11 -31.23
CA VAL A 503 -14.24 -12.71 -32.32
C VAL A 503 -15.01 -13.97 -32.68
N ASN A 504 -15.79 -13.91 -33.77
CA ASN A 504 -16.20 -15.12 -34.44
C ASN A 504 -14.91 -15.80 -34.88
N ALA A 505 -14.48 -16.80 -34.12
CA ALA A 505 -13.54 -17.80 -34.57
C ALA A 505 -14.23 -18.59 -35.68
N SER A 506 -14.25 -18.02 -36.88
CA SER A 506 -14.62 -18.73 -38.10
C SER A 506 -13.48 -18.62 -39.09
N GLU A 507 -12.96 -19.80 -39.39
CA GLU A 507 -12.07 -20.20 -40.48
C GLU A 507 -10.56 -20.17 -40.22
N GLU A 508 -10.08 -21.39 -39.96
CA GLU A 508 -8.74 -21.91 -40.19
C GLU A 508 -8.05 -21.24 -41.38
N GLY A 509 -7.08 -20.36 -41.08
CA GLY A 509 -6.06 -19.97 -42.05
C GLY A 509 -5.14 -21.14 -42.34
N LYS A 510 -5.51 -22.01 -43.28
CA LYS A 510 -4.60 -22.96 -43.91
C LYS A 510 -3.47 -22.19 -44.61
N LEU A 511 -2.26 -22.34 -44.09
CA LEU A 511 -1.03 -22.03 -44.82
C LEU A 511 -0.86 -23.06 -45.94
N THR A 512 -1.28 -22.73 -47.15
CA THR A 512 -0.88 -23.44 -48.37
C THR A 512 0.49 -22.95 -48.81
N ILE A 513 1.49 -23.81 -48.68
CA ILE A 513 2.76 -23.71 -49.40
C ILE A 513 2.44 -24.02 -50.86
N VAL A 514 2.65 -23.04 -51.75
CA VAL A 514 2.61 -23.28 -53.19
C VAL A 514 4.04 -23.40 -53.67
N THR A 515 4.45 -24.64 -53.97
CA THR A 515 5.59 -24.92 -54.83
C THR A 515 5.18 -24.76 -56.29
N SER A 516 5.88 -23.89 -57.00
CA SER A 516 6.11 -23.99 -58.45
C SER A 516 7.48 -23.45 -58.78
#